data_AF-A0A815FSX7-F1
#
_entry.id   AF-A0A815FSX7-F1
#
_cell.length_a   1.000
_cell.length_b   1.000
_cell.length_c   1.000
_cell.angle_alpha   90.00
_cell.angle_beta   90.00
_cell.angle_gamma   90.00
#
_symmetry.space_group_name_H-M   'P 1'
#
loop_
_entity.id
_entity.type
_entity.pdbx_description
1 polymer ?
#
loop_
_entity_poly.entity_id
_entity_poly.type
_entity_poly.pdbx_seq_one_letter_code
_entity_poly.pdbx_strand_id
1 'polypeptide(L)'
;MSNIMTTFTELLDEYLQHDDSEFTPELVQLYKENKDGLKYKFDIVFVSCESDQERFDELFKSMPWKTVPFAGALLLQHEELGENNTETSTDQLNGKYVALYFSAHWCPPCKRFTPKLGEIYKEVKDEVKDKLEIVFVSCDEDEEEFKHYFKEMPWKAVPFADRQLSRTLGEKFEVEGIPSLIVLSPSGEVINSDGVAEVSASGKQAVRKWAEGKRLFWSRDAKEGEHVWQDISCSNCFMSPILGSRHGCTHRECDVDLCSTCLAQNKHEHPLVEYLIPGKHYSLEELCQSVPHLLDPNSEETLETKTLWQDGVKAVGFYFSAHWCPPCRQFTPKLGEIYKQAQEDSKNFRIVFVSSDRDEESFNEYRKTMPWSAVPLNSGSLLKAYFHCSGIPSLIILSSDGKLLTRRGRDDVSSKGVEALKVWARGEKVPPPPPEEYEWSSVSCDGCSAAPLIGQRYHCDTCGNYDLCAACEKKGHDHPLKLIPQPNDEDD
;
A
#
# COMPACT_ATOMS: atom_id res chain seq x y z
N MET A 1 10.13 -32.88 -18.94
CA MET A 1 8.68 -32.70 -18.85
C MET A 1 7.87 -33.49 -19.91
N SER A 2 8.46 -34.33 -20.80
CA SER A 2 7.67 -35.02 -21.84
C SER A 2 7.26 -36.47 -21.55
N ASN A 3 7.72 -37.09 -20.45
CA ASN A 3 7.37 -38.49 -20.11
C ASN A 3 6.24 -38.63 -19.06
N ILE A 4 5.72 -37.53 -18.51
CA ILE A 4 4.61 -37.54 -17.55
C ILE A 4 3.27 -37.21 -18.24
N MET A 5 3.30 -36.56 -19.41
CA MET A 5 2.07 -36.16 -20.13
C MET A 5 1.50 -37.26 -21.05
N THR A 6 2.32 -38.16 -21.57
CA THR A 6 1.86 -39.23 -22.48
C THR A 6 1.01 -40.26 -21.72
N THR A 7 1.39 -40.59 -20.49
CA THR A 7 0.74 -41.61 -19.66
C THR A 7 -0.66 -41.24 -19.21
N PHE A 8 -0.97 -39.96 -18.98
CA PHE A 8 -2.27 -39.55 -18.45
C PHE A 8 -3.41 -39.65 -19.47
N THR A 9 -3.11 -39.32 -20.74
CA THR A 9 -4.12 -39.37 -21.82
C THR A 9 -4.45 -40.81 -22.20
N GLU A 10 -3.44 -41.68 -22.22
CA GLU A 10 -3.59 -43.12 -22.47
C GLU A 10 -4.38 -43.81 -21.36
N LEU A 11 -4.14 -43.44 -20.08
CA LEU A 11 -4.91 -43.92 -18.93
C LEU A 11 -6.39 -43.52 -18.98
N LEU A 12 -6.70 -42.29 -19.41
CA LEU A 12 -8.08 -41.82 -19.51
C LEU A 12 -8.85 -42.52 -20.65
N ASP A 13 -8.17 -42.76 -21.78
CA ASP A 13 -8.74 -43.51 -22.90
C ASP A 13 -9.04 -44.98 -22.54
N GLU A 14 -8.19 -45.60 -21.73
CA GLU A 14 -8.38 -46.97 -21.23
C GLU A 14 -9.50 -47.02 -20.18
N TYR A 15 -9.60 -46.01 -19.31
CA TYR A 15 -10.65 -45.90 -18.29
C TYR A 15 -12.06 -45.68 -18.89
N LEU A 16 -12.16 -44.90 -19.98
CA LEU A 16 -13.43 -44.64 -20.69
C LEU A 16 -13.89 -45.80 -21.60
N GLN A 17 -13.09 -46.85 -21.77
CA GLN A 17 -13.48 -48.09 -22.47
C GLN A 17 -14.18 -49.09 -21.55
N HIS A 18 -14.11 -48.90 -20.23
CA HIS A 18 -14.77 -49.73 -19.25
C HIS A 18 -16.10 -49.07 -18.82
N ASP A 19 -17.20 -49.83 -18.90
CA ASP A 19 -18.60 -49.39 -18.76
C ASP A 19 -19.01 -48.92 -17.33
N ASP A 20 -18.03 -48.72 -16.45
CA ASP A 20 -18.17 -48.33 -15.04
C ASP A 20 -17.76 -46.87 -14.78
N SER A 21 -17.65 -46.03 -15.83
CA SER A 21 -17.27 -44.63 -15.65
C SER A 21 -18.43 -43.80 -15.08
N GLU A 22 -18.22 -43.13 -13.94
CA GLU A 22 -19.17 -42.21 -13.27
C GLU A 22 -19.51 -40.93 -14.08
N PHE A 23 -19.08 -40.86 -15.35
CA PHE A 23 -19.29 -39.71 -16.23
C PHE A 23 -20.59 -39.80 -17.01
N THR A 24 -21.26 -38.67 -17.18
CA THR A 24 -22.47 -38.57 -18.01
C THR A 24 -22.13 -38.77 -19.50
N PRO A 25 -23.03 -39.36 -20.31
CA PRO A 25 -22.82 -39.56 -21.75
C PRO A 25 -22.45 -38.26 -22.48
N GLU A 26 -22.99 -37.12 -22.02
CA GLU A 26 -22.72 -35.80 -22.56
C GLU A 26 -21.25 -35.34 -22.35
N LEU A 27 -20.66 -35.63 -21.19
CA LEU A 27 -19.25 -35.33 -20.90
C LEU A 27 -18.30 -36.19 -21.74
N VAL A 28 -18.64 -37.46 -21.95
CA VAL A 28 -17.85 -38.39 -22.78
C VAL A 28 -17.88 -37.96 -24.25
N GLN A 29 -19.03 -37.49 -24.73
CA GLN A 29 -19.19 -36.93 -26.07
C GLN A 29 -18.34 -35.66 -26.25
N LEU A 30 -18.42 -34.72 -25.30
CA LEU A 30 -17.67 -33.46 -25.31
C LEU A 30 -16.15 -33.68 -25.32
N TYR A 31 -15.66 -34.66 -24.55
CA TYR A 31 -14.25 -35.05 -24.53
C TYR A 31 -13.81 -35.59 -25.89
N LYS A 32 -14.56 -36.52 -26.50
CA LYS A 32 -14.24 -37.12 -27.80
C LYS A 32 -14.20 -36.09 -28.94
N GLU A 33 -15.06 -35.08 -28.89
CA GLU A 33 -15.14 -34.02 -29.91
C GLU A 33 -14.03 -32.95 -29.77
N ASN A 34 -13.46 -32.76 -28.57
CA ASN A 34 -12.50 -31.68 -28.28
C ASN A 34 -11.10 -32.15 -27.86
N LYS A 35 -10.84 -33.47 -27.88
CA LYS A 35 -9.61 -34.12 -27.39
C LYS A 35 -8.32 -33.53 -27.98
N ASP A 36 -8.33 -33.18 -29.27
CA ASP A 36 -7.14 -32.61 -29.93
C ASP A 36 -6.88 -31.14 -29.54
N GLY A 37 -7.91 -30.42 -29.06
CA GLY A 37 -7.82 -29.02 -28.61
C GLY A 37 -7.49 -28.83 -27.13
N LEU A 38 -7.69 -29.85 -26.30
CA LEU A 38 -7.47 -29.82 -24.84
C LEU A 38 -6.00 -29.96 -24.41
N LYS A 39 -5.07 -30.09 -25.37
CA LYS A 39 -3.63 -30.32 -25.14
C LYS A 39 -2.92 -29.13 -24.45
N TYR A 40 -3.55 -27.96 -24.39
CA TYR A 40 -3.01 -26.74 -23.79
C TYR A 40 -4.09 -25.96 -23.03
N LYS A 41 -4.43 -26.36 -21.80
CA LYS A 41 -4.83 -25.47 -20.68
C LYS A 41 -5.25 -26.29 -19.45
N PHE A 42 -4.55 -26.07 -18.35
CA PHE A 42 -5.00 -26.45 -17.01
C PHE A 42 -6.09 -25.46 -16.59
N ASP A 43 -7.28 -25.98 -16.25
CA ASP A 43 -8.14 -25.54 -15.15
C ASP A 43 -9.34 -26.51 -15.03
N ILE A 44 -9.34 -27.31 -13.95
CA ILE A 44 -10.51 -28.00 -13.39
C ILE A 44 -10.43 -27.75 -11.88
N VAL A 45 -11.49 -27.21 -11.27
CA VAL A 45 -11.53 -26.75 -9.87
C VAL A 45 -12.41 -27.67 -9.02
N PHE A 46 -11.81 -28.21 -7.97
CA PHE A 46 -12.53 -28.97 -6.96
C PHE A 46 -13.37 -28.03 -5.99
N VAL A 47 -14.72 -28.01 -6.13
CA VAL A 47 -15.94 -27.81 -5.24
C VAL A 47 -16.44 -28.62 -3.98
N SER A 48 -15.78 -28.82 -2.81
CA SER A 48 -16.28 -29.77 -1.75
C SER A 48 -17.69 -29.45 -1.23
N CYS A 49 -18.69 -30.35 -1.06
CA CYS A 49 -18.74 -31.81 -0.89
C CYS A 49 -18.80 -32.59 -2.23
N GLU A 50 -18.09 -33.72 -2.33
CA GLU A 50 -17.72 -34.44 -3.59
C GLU A 50 -18.77 -34.44 -4.72
N SER A 51 -20.08 -34.42 -4.43
CA SER A 51 -21.15 -34.55 -5.44
C SER A 51 -21.68 -33.24 -6.08
N ASP A 52 -21.61 -32.07 -5.44
CA ASP A 52 -22.10 -30.79 -6.03
C ASP A 52 -20.96 -29.90 -6.58
N GLN A 53 -19.74 -30.40 -6.43
CA GLN A 53 -18.46 -29.93 -6.92
C GLN A 53 -18.36 -29.88 -8.44
N GLU A 54 -18.69 -31.01 -9.08
CA GLU A 54 -18.52 -31.22 -10.51
C GLU A 54 -19.55 -30.44 -11.32
N ARG A 55 -20.76 -30.31 -10.80
CA ARG A 55 -21.84 -29.55 -11.45
C ARG A 55 -21.56 -28.05 -11.45
N PHE A 56 -20.84 -27.56 -10.44
CA PHE A 56 -20.38 -26.18 -10.35
C PHE A 56 -19.27 -25.88 -11.39
N ASP A 57 -18.34 -26.82 -11.58
CA ASP A 57 -17.27 -26.74 -12.58
C ASP A 57 -17.79 -26.74 -14.03
N GLU A 58 -18.84 -27.51 -14.32
CA GLU A 58 -19.52 -27.49 -15.61
C GLU A 58 -20.20 -26.14 -15.90
N LEU A 59 -20.80 -25.52 -14.88
CA LEU A 59 -21.44 -24.21 -15.04
C LEU A 59 -20.41 -23.08 -15.17
N PHE A 60 -19.28 -23.16 -14.46
CA PHE A 60 -18.18 -22.19 -14.51
C PHE A 60 -17.48 -22.17 -15.89
N LYS A 61 -17.29 -23.34 -16.52
CA LYS A 61 -16.77 -23.47 -17.90
C LYS A 61 -17.75 -22.97 -18.97
N SER A 62 -19.05 -22.92 -18.68
CA SER A 62 -20.09 -22.54 -19.64
C SER A 62 -20.34 -21.03 -19.75
N MET A 63 -19.78 -20.22 -18.85
CA MET A 63 -19.94 -18.76 -18.88
C MET A 63 -18.93 -18.10 -19.82
N PRO A 64 -19.33 -17.06 -20.58
CA PRO A 64 -18.54 -16.53 -21.67
C PRO A 64 -17.31 -15.84 -21.08
N TRP A 65 -16.15 -16.49 -21.18
CA TRP A 65 -14.85 -15.91 -20.91
C TRP A 65 -14.84 -14.51 -21.51
N LYS A 66 -14.60 -13.49 -20.69
CA LYS A 66 -14.38 -12.12 -21.18
C LYS A 66 -13.32 -12.25 -22.26
N THR A 67 -13.73 -12.22 -23.51
CA THR A 67 -12.80 -12.36 -24.61
C THR A 67 -11.75 -11.28 -24.44
N VAL A 68 -10.50 -11.58 -24.80
CA VAL A 68 -9.55 -10.52 -25.14
C VAL A 68 -10.34 -9.49 -25.95
N PRO A 69 -10.24 -8.18 -25.69
CA PRO A 69 -11.16 -7.17 -26.24
C PRO A 69 -11.26 -7.12 -27.78
N PHE A 70 -10.50 -7.97 -28.45
CA PHE A 70 -10.23 -8.05 -29.87
C PHE A 70 -10.87 -9.25 -30.56
N ALA A 71 -11.60 -10.12 -29.86
CA ALA A 71 -12.12 -11.36 -30.49
C ALA A 71 -12.91 -11.08 -31.79
N GLY A 72 -12.42 -11.66 -32.90
CA GLY A 72 -12.99 -11.52 -34.24
C GLY A 72 -12.51 -10.30 -35.04
N ALA A 73 -11.60 -9.47 -34.51
CA ALA A 73 -11.05 -8.32 -35.20
C ALA A 73 -9.78 -8.66 -36.01
N LEU A 74 -9.39 -7.75 -36.91
CA LEU A 74 -8.14 -7.82 -37.68
C LEU A 74 -7.13 -6.83 -37.11
N LEU A 75 -5.85 -7.20 -37.12
CA LEU A 75 -4.72 -6.35 -36.75
C LEU A 75 -3.81 -6.12 -37.95
N LEU A 76 -3.18 -4.96 -38.02
CA LEU A 76 -2.12 -4.67 -38.97
C LEU A 76 -0.77 -5.22 -38.46
N GLN A 77 -0.02 -5.83 -39.36
CA GLN A 77 1.34 -6.30 -39.15
C GLN A 77 2.22 -5.93 -40.34
N HIS A 78 3.46 -5.50 -40.08
CA HIS A 78 4.45 -5.25 -41.14
C HIS A 78 4.77 -6.52 -41.92
N GLU A 79 4.85 -6.45 -43.25
CA GLU A 79 5.37 -7.53 -44.09
C GLU A 79 6.88 -7.74 -43.86
N GLU A 80 7.35 -8.99 -43.83
CA GLU A 80 8.78 -9.30 -43.60
C GLU A 80 9.71 -8.75 -44.70
N LEU A 81 9.19 -8.34 -45.86
CA LEU A 81 9.96 -7.94 -47.06
C LEU A 81 9.42 -6.69 -47.79
N GLY A 82 8.66 -5.79 -47.14
CA GLY A 82 8.11 -4.59 -47.79
C GLY A 82 7.72 -3.46 -46.83
N GLU A 83 7.40 -2.27 -47.37
CA GLU A 83 6.84 -1.13 -46.62
C GLU A 83 5.31 -1.24 -46.39
N ASN A 84 4.70 -2.36 -46.79
CA ASN A 84 3.27 -2.59 -46.74
C ASN A 84 2.87 -3.38 -45.48
N ASN A 85 1.62 -3.17 -45.05
CA ASN A 85 1.04 -3.89 -43.92
C ASN A 85 0.11 -4.99 -44.44
N THR A 86 0.07 -6.11 -43.72
CA THR A 86 -0.93 -7.17 -43.89
C THR A 86 -1.89 -7.18 -42.72
N GLU A 87 -3.11 -7.65 -42.98
CA GLU A 87 -4.09 -7.92 -41.93
C GLU A 87 -3.93 -9.34 -41.41
N THR A 88 -4.01 -9.48 -40.10
CA THR A 88 -3.86 -10.76 -39.41
C THR A 88 -4.91 -10.90 -38.30
N SER A 89 -5.45 -12.10 -38.14
CA SER A 89 -6.50 -12.35 -37.14
C SER A 89 -5.96 -12.13 -35.72
N THR A 90 -6.82 -11.62 -34.85
CA THR A 90 -6.54 -11.54 -33.41
C THR A 90 -6.40 -12.90 -32.74
N ASP A 91 -6.82 -13.99 -33.40
CA ASP A 91 -6.70 -15.36 -32.86
C ASP A 91 -5.25 -15.75 -32.55
N GLN A 92 -4.28 -15.17 -33.24
CA GLN A 92 -2.85 -15.38 -32.96
C GLN A 92 -2.40 -14.84 -31.58
N LEU A 93 -3.24 -14.00 -30.95
CA LEU A 93 -3.02 -13.48 -29.60
C LEU A 93 -3.57 -14.42 -28.52
N ASN A 94 -4.35 -15.43 -28.90
CA ASN A 94 -4.92 -16.38 -27.94
C ASN A 94 -3.82 -17.08 -27.15
N GLY A 95 -3.97 -17.10 -25.83
CA GLY A 95 -2.96 -17.70 -24.94
C GLY A 95 -1.76 -16.80 -24.64
N LYS A 96 -1.65 -15.63 -25.28
CA LYS A 96 -0.57 -14.66 -25.05
C LYS A 96 -1.00 -13.56 -24.09
N TYR A 97 -0.02 -13.01 -23.40
CA TYR A 97 -0.12 -11.70 -22.78
C TYR A 97 -0.15 -10.62 -23.88
N VAL A 98 -1.00 -9.61 -23.70
CA VAL A 98 -1.18 -8.55 -24.72
C VAL A 98 -0.92 -7.20 -24.07
N ALA A 99 0.06 -6.45 -24.57
CA ALA A 99 0.31 -5.08 -24.12
C ALA A 99 -0.29 -4.07 -25.11
N LEU A 100 -1.34 -3.37 -24.69
CA LEU A 100 -2.02 -2.33 -25.47
C LEU A 100 -1.29 -1.01 -25.32
N TYR A 101 -0.67 -0.55 -26.41
CA TYR A 101 0.10 0.66 -26.43
C TYR A 101 -0.71 1.79 -27.06
N PHE A 102 -1.25 2.69 -26.22
CA PHE A 102 -1.97 3.87 -26.65
C PHE A 102 -0.97 5.01 -26.88
N SER A 103 -0.92 5.52 -28.11
CA SER A 103 0.07 6.52 -28.51
C SER A 103 -0.37 7.29 -29.75
N ALA A 104 0.31 8.40 -30.05
CA ALA A 104 0.09 9.18 -31.26
C ALA A 104 1.38 9.82 -31.79
N HIS A 105 1.44 10.01 -33.09
CA HIS A 105 2.50 10.75 -33.77
C HIS A 105 2.56 12.19 -33.29
N TRP A 106 1.45 12.90 -33.13
CA TRP A 106 1.47 14.31 -32.70
C TRP A 106 1.96 14.52 -31.25
N CYS A 107 2.07 13.45 -30.45
CA CYS A 107 2.36 13.49 -29.01
C CYS A 107 3.87 13.50 -28.69
N PRO A 108 4.44 14.58 -28.11
CA PRO A 108 5.87 14.66 -27.78
C PRO A 108 6.40 13.62 -26.78
N PRO A 109 5.73 13.30 -25.65
CA PRO A 109 6.22 12.23 -24.76
C PRO A 109 6.17 10.84 -25.45
N CYS A 110 5.20 10.61 -26.32
CA CYS A 110 5.07 9.40 -27.12
C CYS A 110 6.27 9.20 -28.07
N LYS A 111 6.67 10.26 -28.79
CA LYS A 111 7.87 10.22 -29.66
C LYS A 111 9.16 9.91 -28.91
N ARG A 112 9.24 10.24 -27.62
CA ARG A 112 10.40 9.90 -26.77
C ARG A 112 10.37 8.45 -26.29
N PHE A 113 9.19 7.94 -25.95
CA PHE A 113 9.06 6.59 -25.38
C PHE A 113 9.07 5.47 -26.43
N THR A 114 8.50 5.71 -27.60
CA THR A 114 8.33 4.69 -28.66
C THR A 114 9.64 4.06 -29.12
N PRO A 115 10.71 4.84 -29.42
CA PRO A 115 11.99 4.25 -29.82
C PRO A 115 12.56 3.34 -28.74
N LYS A 116 12.49 3.78 -27.46
CA LYS A 116 12.94 3.00 -26.30
C LYS A 116 12.17 1.69 -26.18
N LEU A 117 10.84 1.71 -26.27
CA LEU A 117 10.02 0.51 -26.21
C LEU A 117 10.30 -0.41 -27.41
N GLY A 118 10.48 0.15 -28.61
CA GLY A 118 10.81 -0.57 -29.83
C GLY A 118 12.14 -1.31 -29.76
N GLU A 119 13.19 -0.65 -29.28
CA GLU A 119 14.52 -1.24 -29.06
C GLU A 119 14.44 -2.40 -28.05
N ILE A 120 13.81 -2.16 -26.90
CA ILE A 120 13.63 -3.18 -25.86
C ILE A 120 12.88 -4.39 -26.41
N TYR A 121 11.79 -4.16 -27.15
CA TYR A 121 10.98 -5.23 -27.69
C TYR A 121 11.74 -6.06 -28.72
N LYS A 122 12.52 -5.42 -29.60
CA LYS A 122 13.40 -6.10 -30.56
C LYS A 122 14.44 -6.99 -29.85
N GLU A 123 15.06 -6.51 -28.78
CA GLU A 123 16.04 -7.29 -28.02
C GLU A 123 15.46 -8.58 -27.40
N VAL A 124 14.20 -8.55 -26.96
CA VAL A 124 13.58 -9.70 -26.27
C VAL A 124 12.59 -10.47 -27.13
N LYS A 125 12.32 -10.05 -28.38
CA LYS A 125 11.26 -10.62 -29.25
C LYS A 125 11.38 -12.13 -29.34
N ASP A 126 12.57 -12.66 -29.58
CA ASP A 126 12.77 -14.11 -29.70
C ASP A 126 12.51 -14.89 -28.40
N GLU A 127 12.69 -14.25 -27.24
CA GLU A 127 12.42 -14.85 -25.93
C GLU A 127 10.93 -14.85 -25.59
N VAL A 128 10.19 -13.84 -26.06
CA VAL A 128 8.79 -13.59 -25.65
C VAL A 128 7.75 -13.79 -26.75
N LYS A 129 8.13 -14.01 -28.02
CA LYS A 129 7.20 -14.04 -29.18
C LYS A 129 6.02 -15.00 -29.06
N ASP A 130 6.20 -16.12 -28.37
CA ASP A 130 5.15 -17.13 -28.14
C ASP A 130 4.28 -16.81 -26.92
N LYS A 131 4.69 -15.84 -26.10
CA LYS A 131 4.09 -15.52 -24.81
C LYS A 131 3.49 -14.11 -24.74
N LEU A 132 4.05 -13.13 -25.43
CA LEU A 132 3.65 -11.73 -25.35
C LEU A 132 3.69 -11.03 -26.71
N GLU A 133 2.66 -10.23 -27.00
CA GLU A 133 2.61 -9.33 -28.15
C GLU A 133 2.23 -7.91 -27.71
N ILE A 134 2.80 -6.91 -28.38
CA ILE A 134 2.41 -5.51 -28.22
C ILE A 134 1.43 -5.16 -29.34
N VAL A 135 0.36 -4.44 -29.02
CA VAL A 135 -0.63 -3.96 -29.98
C VAL A 135 -0.77 -2.45 -29.84
N PHE A 136 -0.36 -1.73 -30.87
CA PHE A 136 -0.52 -0.29 -30.99
C PHE A 136 -2.00 0.08 -31.20
N VAL A 137 -2.50 0.96 -30.35
CA VAL A 137 -3.84 1.56 -30.43
C VAL A 137 -3.63 3.06 -30.67
N SER A 138 -3.82 3.50 -31.91
CA SER A 138 -3.51 4.87 -32.30
C SER A 138 -4.53 5.87 -31.80
N CYS A 139 -4.03 6.97 -31.24
CA CYS A 139 -4.76 8.19 -30.92
C CYS A 139 -4.54 9.30 -31.98
N ASP A 140 -3.90 8.99 -33.12
CA ASP A 140 -3.78 9.92 -34.25
C ASP A 140 -5.16 10.20 -34.84
N GLU A 141 -5.38 11.42 -35.33
CA GLU A 141 -6.61 11.79 -36.03
C GLU A 141 -6.48 11.66 -37.56
N ASP A 142 -5.24 11.54 -38.05
CA ASP A 142 -4.89 11.45 -39.46
C ASP A 142 -4.27 10.09 -39.80
N GLU A 143 -4.68 9.52 -40.94
CA GLU A 143 -4.26 8.19 -41.37
C GLU A 143 -2.78 8.17 -41.81
N GLU A 144 -2.29 9.26 -42.39
CA GLU A 144 -0.91 9.36 -42.85
C GLU A 144 0.05 9.53 -41.67
N GLU A 145 -0.34 10.29 -40.65
CA GLU A 145 0.38 10.36 -39.36
C GLU A 145 0.46 8.99 -38.69
N PHE A 146 -0.67 8.27 -38.63
CA PHE A 146 -0.71 6.90 -38.14
C PHE A 146 0.26 5.99 -38.91
N LYS A 147 0.18 5.98 -40.24
CA LYS A 147 1.04 5.14 -41.09
C LYS A 147 2.51 5.48 -40.88
N HIS A 148 2.86 6.76 -40.87
CA HIS A 148 4.23 7.21 -40.69
C HIS A 148 4.80 6.75 -39.36
N TYR A 149 4.03 6.88 -38.29
CA TYR A 149 4.47 6.53 -36.95
C TYR A 149 4.51 5.02 -36.71
N PHE A 150 3.54 4.27 -37.24
CA PHE A 150 3.49 2.81 -37.12
C PHE A 150 4.67 2.12 -37.83
N LYS A 151 5.22 2.72 -38.91
CA LYS A 151 6.44 2.21 -39.59
C LYS A 151 7.64 2.07 -38.67
N GLU A 152 7.71 2.83 -37.58
CA GLU A 152 8.81 2.76 -36.62
C GLU A 152 8.69 1.60 -35.61
N MET A 153 7.52 0.96 -35.56
CA MET A 153 7.15 0.02 -34.50
C MET A 153 7.29 -1.45 -34.90
N PRO A 154 7.97 -2.30 -34.11
CA PRO A 154 8.20 -3.73 -34.41
C PRO A 154 7.04 -4.66 -34.03
N TRP A 155 5.85 -4.13 -33.81
CA TRP A 155 4.69 -4.86 -33.27
C TRP A 155 3.43 -4.61 -34.11
N LYS A 156 2.28 -5.13 -33.65
CA LYS A 156 1.01 -5.06 -34.41
C LYS A 156 0.24 -3.78 -34.09
N ALA A 157 -0.76 -3.42 -34.89
CA ALA A 157 -1.64 -2.29 -34.62
C ALA A 157 -3.12 -2.62 -34.87
N VAL A 158 -4.01 -1.95 -34.14
CA VAL A 158 -5.41 -1.84 -34.55
C VAL A 158 -5.47 -1.04 -35.86
N PRO A 159 -6.19 -1.51 -36.90
CA PRO A 159 -6.32 -0.77 -38.15
C PRO A 159 -6.87 0.63 -37.91
N PHE A 160 -6.31 1.66 -38.57
CA PHE A 160 -6.76 3.04 -38.41
C PHE A 160 -8.26 3.21 -38.72
N ALA A 161 -8.78 2.44 -39.67
CA ALA A 161 -10.20 2.44 -40.02
C ALA A 161 -11.12 2.00 -38.86
N ASP A 162 -10.63 1.16 -37.94
CA ASP A 162 -11.41 0.67 -36.79
C ASP A 162 -11.30 1.62 -35.59
N ARG A 163 -11.74 2.86 -35.81
CA ARG A 163 -11.77 3.90 -34.76
C ARG A 163 -12.67 3.54 -33.59
N GLN A 164 -13.71 2.74 -33.84
CA GLN A 164 -14.64 2.30 -32.81
C GLN A 164 -13.97 1.38 -31.82
N LEU A 165 -13.18 0.41 -32.29
CA LEU A 165 -12.41 -0.46 -31.42
C LEU A 165 -11.39 0.34 -30.59
N SER A 166 -10.63 1.25 -31.21
CA SER A 166 -9.67 2.10 -30.48
C SER A 166 -10.33 2.92 -29.35
N ARG A 167 -11.51 3.51 -29.61
CA ARG A 167 -12.29 4.24 -28.59
C ARG A 167 -12.79 3.31 -27.49
N THR A 168 -13.38 2.17 -27.87
CA THR A 168 -13.91 1.18 -26.92
C THR A 168 -12.81 0.67 -25.99
N LEU A 169 -11.60 0.46 -26.51
CA LEU A 169 -10.43 0.08 -25.72
C LEU A 169 -9.99 1.19 -24.78
N GLY A 170 -9.91 2.43 -25.26
CA GLY A 170 -9.54 3.58 -24.44
C GLY A 170 -10.52 3.81 -23.29
N GLU A 171 -11.82 3.74 -23.56
CA GLU A 171 -12.88 3.85 -22.55
C GLU A 171 -12.84 2.68 -21.56
N LYS A 172 -12.77 1.43 -22.05
CA LYS A 172 -12.77 0.22 -21.22
C LYS A 172 -11.61 0.19 -20.23
N PHE A 173 -10.48 0.75 -20.60
CA PHE A 173 -9.28 0.76 -19.76
C PHE A 173 -8.96 2.13 -19.18
N GLU A 174 -9.92 3.07 -19.20
CA GLU A 174 -9.82 4.38 -18.55
C GLU A 174 -8.55 5.15 -18.95
N VAL A 175 -8.22 5.15 -20.25
CA VAL A 175 -7.03 5.83 -20.77
C VAL A 175 -7.28 7.34 -20.83
N GLU A 176 -6.76 8.08 -19.85
CA GLU A 176 -6.90 9.54 -19.75
C GLU A 176 -5.78 10.34 -20.44
N GLY A 177 -4.65 9.70 -20.75
CA GLY A 177 -3.49 10.35 -21.34
C GLY A 177 -2.65 9.41 -22.19
N ILE A 178 -1.72 9.96 -22.99
CA ILE A 178 -0.77 9.17 -23.79
C ILE A 178 0.67 9.70 -23.60
N PRO A 179 1.69 8.81 -23.66
CA PRO A 179 1.60 7.38 -23.94
C PRO A 179 1.05 6.58 -22.75
N SER A 180 0.23 5.57 -23.02
CA SER A 180 -0.23 4.57 -22.02
C SER A 180 0.04 3.16 -22.54
N LEU A 181 0.40 2.24 -21.64
CA LEU A 181 0.75 0.86 -21.98
C LEU A 181 0.10 -0.09 -20.99
N ILE A 182 -0.91 -0.84 -21.43
CA ILE A 182 -1.75 -1.67 -20.57
C ILE A 182 -1.52 -3.14 -20.90
N VAL A 183 -1.01 -3.90 -19.94
CA VAL A 183 -0.68 -5.32 -20.08
C VAL A 183 -1.86 -6.16 -19.63
N LEU A 184 -2.29 -7.08 -20.48
CA LEU A 184 -3.40 -7.99 -20.27
C LEU A 184 -2.91 -9.44 -20.15
N SER A 185 -3.60 -10.23 -19.34
CA SER A 185 -3.48 -11.68 -19.30
C SER A 185 -4.09 -12.33 -20.55
N PRO A 186 -3.82 -13.63 -20.80
CA PRO A 186 -4.51 -14.39 -21.82
C PRO A 186 -6.04 -14.45 -21.65
N SER A 187 -6.54 -14.26 -20.42
CA SER A 187 -7.98 -14.17 -20.09
C SER A 187 -8.54 -12.76 -20.28
N GLY A 188 -7.73 -11.78 -20.69
CA GLY A 188 -8.15 -10.39 -20.89
C GLY A 188 -8.22 -9.55 -19.61
N GLU A 189 -7.68 -10.05 -18.50
CA GLU A 189 -7.59 -9.30 -17.23
C GLU A 189 -6.39 -8.36 -17.24
N VAL A 190 -6.52 -7.20 -16.61
CA VAL A 190 -5.41 -6.24 -16.51
C VAL A 190 -4.35 -6.79 -15.55
N ILE A 191 -3.14 -6.96 -16.06
CA ILE A 191 -1.94 -7.32 -15.29
C ILE A 191 -1.18 -6.06 -14.87
N ASN A 192 -1.10 -5.07 -15.75
CA ASN A 192 -0.52 -3.77 -15.42
C ASN A 192 -1.21 -2.68 -16.23
N SER A 193 -1.64 -1.59 -15.60
CA SER A 193 -2.20 -0.41 -16.27
C SER A 193 -1.17 0.70 -16.55
N ASP A 194 0.05 0.60 -16.01
CA ASP A 194 1.14 1.57 -16.15
C ASP A 194 2.45 0.91 -16.65
N GLY A 195 2.37 0.27 -17.81
CA GLY A 195 3.52 -0.35 -18.46
C GLY A 195 4.57 0.66 -18.93
N VAL A 196 4.22 1.94 -19.11
CA VAL A 196 5.16 2.99 -19.52
C VAL A 196 6.16 3.26 -18.40
N ALA A 197 5.68 3.41 -17.17
CA ALA A 197 6.55 3.56 -16.00
C ALA A 197 7.43 2.31 -15.79
N GLU A 198 6.85 1.11 -15.92
CA GLU A 198 7.57 -0.14 -15.69
C GLU A 198 8.69 -0.36 -16.71
N VAL A 199 8.44 -0.11 -18.00
CA VAL A 199 9.48 -0.15 -19.05
C VAL A 199 10.51 0.95 -18.82
N SER A 200 10.08 2.12 -18.36
CA SER A 200 10.99 3.23 -18.10
C SER A 200 11.99 2.91 -16.99
N ALA A 201 11.53 2.26 -15.91
CA ALA A 201 12.32 1.87 -14.75
C ALA A 201 13.13 0.58 -14.96
N SER A 202 12.54 -0.44 -15.59
CA SER A 202 13.09 -1.81 -15.61
C SER A 202 13.51 -2.30 -17.00
N GLY A 203 13.30 -1.50 -18.05
CA GLY A 203 13.70 -1.80 -19.42
C GLY A 203 13.19 -3.18 -19.89
N LYS A 204 14.09 -3.98 -20.45
CA LYS A 204 13.79 -5.35 -20.93
C LYS A 204 13.25 -6.31 -19.89
N GLN A 205 13.54 -6.09 -18.61
CA GLN A 205 13.05 -6.96 -17.56
C GLN A 205 11.53 -6.84 -17.39
N ALA A 206 10.94 -5.68 -17.69
CA ALA A 206 9.49 -5.49 -17.68
C ALA A 206 8.80 -6.46 -18.65
N VAL A 207 9.21 -6.41 -19.92
CA VAL A 207 8.63 -7.24 -21.00
C VAL A 207 8.80 -8.74 -20.72
N ARG A 208 9.97 -9.16 -20.20
CA ARG A 208 10.20 -10.56 -19.81
C ARG A 208 9.26 -11.03 -18.70
N LYS A 209 9.02 -10.20 -17.68
CA LYS A 209 8.14 -10.58 -16.57
C LYS A 209 6.68 -10.62 -16.99
N TRP A 210 6.24 -9.68 -17.82
CA TRP A 210 4.90 -9.74 -18.42
C TRP A 210 4.67 -11.05 -19.17
N ALA A 211 5.65 -11.50 -19.96
CA ALA A 211 5.58 -12.76 -20.69
C ALA A 211 5.50 -14.01 -19.77
N GLU A 212 5.86 -13.89 -18.49
CA GLU A 212 5.73 -14.95 -17.48
C GLU A 212 4.45 -14.82 -16.64
N GLY A 213 3.57 -13.84 -16.93
CA GLY A 213 2.43 -13.52 -16.07
C GLY A 213 2.82 -12.91 -14.73
N LYS A 214 4.08 -12.50 -14.60
CA LYS A 214 4.61 -11.89 -13.39
C LYS A 214 4.53 -10.37 -13.53
N ARG A 215 3.90 -9.72 -12.57
CA ARG A 215 3.96 -8.26 -12.41
C ARG A 215 5.36 -7.87 -11.89
N LEU A 216 6.03 -6.85 -12.44
CA LEU A 216 6.90 -6.05 -11.57
C LEU A 216 5.96 -5.16 -10.77
N PHE A 217 5.90 -5.43 -9.47
CA PHE A 217 5.24 -4.65 -8.43
C PHE A 217 4.64 -3.29 -8.87
N TRP A 218 3.30 -3.25 -8.85
CA TRP A 218 2.36 -2.11 -8.72
C TRP A 218 1.65 -1.52 -9.96
N SER A 219 0.32 -1.77 -10.05
CA SER A 219 -0.72 -0.72 -10.16
C SER A 219 -2.10 -1.27 -9.69
N ARG A 220 -2.84 -0.44 -8.95
CA ARG A 220 -4.24 -0.54 -8.43
C ARG A 220 -4.66 -1.50 -7.31
N ASP A 221 -3.97 -2.60 -7.02
CA ASP A 221 -4.32 -3.42 -5.83
C ASP A 221 -3.12 -3.49 -4.87
N ALA A 222 -3.19 -2.73 -3.78
CA ALA A 222 -2.41 -3.02 -2.57
C ALA A 222 -2.49 -4.53 -2.28
N LYS A 223 -1.37 -5.22 -2.01
CA LYS A 223 -1.51 -6.55 -1.41
C LYS A 223 -2.33 -6.41 -0.14
N GLU A 224 -3.08 -7.44 0.22
CA GLU A 224 -3.80 -7.47 1.50
C GLU A 224 -2.82 -7.16 2.65
N GLY A 225 -3.03 -6.03 3.32
CA GLY A 225 -2.16 -5.53 4.40
C GLY A 225 -1.04 -4.54 4.00
N GLU A 226 -0.89 -4.17 2.72
CA GLU A 226 0.14 -3.22 2.27
C GLU A 226 -0.40 -1.79 2.19
N HIS A 227 0.33 -0.82 2.74
CA HIS A 227 -0.15 0.56 2.83
C HIS A 227 0.02 1.34 1.54
N VAL A 228 -0.92 2.25 1.29
CA VAL A 228 -0.98 3.11 0.11
C VAL A 228 -0.76 4.57 0.51
N TRP A 229 0.37 5.16 0.10
CA TRP A 229 0.66 6.58 0.31
C TRP A 229 0.02 7.42 -0.80
N GLN A 230 -1.29 7.67 -0.68
CA GLN A 230 -2.05 8.48 -1.63
C GLN A 230 -1.37 9.84 -1.88
N ASP A 231 -1.33 10.27 -3.14
CA ASP A 231 -0.73 11.52 -3.63
C ASP A 231 0.80 11.67 -3.45
N ILE A 232 1.49 10.63 -2.98
CA ILE A 232 2.95 10.64 -2.87
C ILE A 232 3.56 9.83 -4.01
N SER A 233 4.45 10.46 -4.76
CA SER A 233 5.14 9.83 -5.89
C SER A 233 6.60 9.59 -5.56
N CYS A 234 7.16 8.44 -5.94
CA CYS A 234 8.59 8.22 -5.82
C CYS A 234 9.35 9.17 -6.76
N SER A 235 10.22 10.02 -6.23
CA SER A 235 11.01 11.00 -6.99
C SER A 235 12.00 10.37 -7.98
N ASN A 236 12.27 9.07 -7.90
CA ASN A 236 13.20 8.37 -8.79
C ASN A 236 12.50 7.57 -9.91
N CYS A 237 11.53 6.72 -9.57
CA CYS A 237 10.81 5.91 -10.56
C CYS A 237 9.45 6.49 -10.96
N PHE A 238 9.04 7.60 -10.35
CA PHE A 238 7.74 8.25 -10.55
C PHE A 238 6.53 7.38 -10.21
N MET A 239 6.73 6.26 -9.51
CA MET A 239 5.66 5.40 -9.00
C MET A 239 4.73 6.21 -8.10
N SER A 240 3.44 6.20 -8.41
CA SER A 240 2.40 6.92 -7.69
C SER A 240 1.10 6.09 -7.62
N PRO A 241 0.47 5.95 -6.44
CA PRO A 241 1.02 6.26 -5.12
C PRO A 241 2.22 5.36 -4.77
N ILE A 242 3.10 5.80 -3.85
CA ILE A 242 4.08 4.89 -3.24
C ILE A 242 3.32 3.83 -2.44
N LEU A 243 3.71 2.57 -2.62
CA LEU A 243 3.06 1.43 -2.00
C LEU A 243 4.06 0.67 -1.13
N GLY A 244 3.63 0.28 0.07
CA GLY A 244 4.50 -0.28 1.10
C GLY A 244 5.34 0.79 1.81
N SER A 245 6.64 0.54 2.00
CA SER A 245 7.54 1.47 2.67
C SER A 245 7.90 2.68 1.81
N ARG A 246 7.73 3.87 2.38
CA ARG A 246 8.12 5.16 1.80
C ARG A 246 9.38 5.66 2.49
N HIS A 247 10.33 6.24 1.77
CA HIS A 247 11.56 6.79 2.35
C HIS A 247 11.72 8.25 1.94
N GLY A 248 11.47 9.18 2.85
CA GLY A 248 11.52 10.61 2.54
C GLY A 248 12.76 11.29 3.09
N CYS A 249 13.16 12.37 2.45
CA CYS A 249 14.24 13.24 2.89
C CYS A 249 13.79 14.13 4.05
N THR A 250 14.64 14.23 5.09
CA THR A 250 14.34 15.08 6.25
C THR A 250 14.80 16.52 6.09
N HIS A 251 15.46 16.86 4.98
CA HIS A 251 15.98 18.20 4.75
C HIS A 251 14.84 19.15 4.30
N ARG A 252 14.70 20.30 4.99
CA ARG A 252 13.53 21.20 4.88
C ARG A 252 13.25 21.73 3.47
N GLU A 253 14.26 21.79 2.62
CA GLU A 253 14.16 22.27 1.22
C GLU A 253 14.31 21.13 0.19
N CYS A 254 14.17 19.87 0.64
CA CYS A 254 14.34 18.70 -0.21
C CYS A 254 13.10 17.80 -0.13
N ASP A 255 12.33 17.80 -1.22
CA ASP A 255 11.08 17.05 -1.36
C ASP A 255 11.31 15.74 -2.12
N VAL A 256 12.22 14.92 -1.59
CA VAL A 256 12.57 13.62 -2.19
C VAL A 256 11.90 12.50 -1.39
N ASP A 257 11.11 11.70 -2.09
CA ASP A 257 10.50 10.47 -1.60
C ASP A 257 10.92 9.28 -2.47
N LEU A 258 11.40 8.21 -1.86
CA LEU A 258 11.81 6.99 -2.55
C LEU A 258 10.97 5.78 -2.10
N CYS A 259 10.57 4.94 -3.05
CA CYS A 259 10.08 3.60 -2.73
C CYS A 259 11.25 2.68 -2.34
N SER A 260 10.98 1.57 -1.65
CA SER A 260 12.02 0.63 -1.19
C SER A 260 12.94 0.13 -2.31
N THR A 261 12.41 -0.01 -3.52
CA THR A 261 13.21 -0.43 -4.69
C THR A 261 14.22 0.63 -5.12
N CYS A 262 13.83 1.91 -5.07
CA CYS A 262 14.68 3.00 -5.49
C CYS A 262 15.66 3.47 -4.41
N LEU A 263 15.39 3.18 -3.14
CA LEU A 263 16.28 3.52 -2.02
C LEU A 263 17.73 3.05 -2.27
N ALA A 264 17.91 1.79 -2.68
CA ALA A 264 19.25 1.22 -2.89
C ALA A 264 19.94 1.70 -4.18
N GLN A 265 19.19 2.28 -5.11
CA GLN A 265 19.66 2.64 -6.46
C GLN A 265 19.96 4.14 -6.58
N ASN A 266 19.32 4.97 -5.76
CA ASN A 266 19.51 6.41 -5.77
C ASN A 266 20.53 6.83 -4.70
N LYS A 267 21.60 7.49 -5.12
CA LYS A 267 22.53 8.16 -4.20
C LYS A 267 22.00 9.56 -3.91
N HIS A 268 21.02 9.64 -3.02
CA HIS A 268 20.58 10.93 -2.50
C HIS A 268 21.59 11.45 -1.46
N GLU A 269 21.95 12.73 -1.55
CA GLU A 269 23.00 13.33 -0.70
C GLU A 269 22.56 13.51 0.76
N HIS A 270 21.25 13.64 1.01
CA HIS A 270 20.71 13.77 2.35
C HIS A 270 20.28 12.40 2.93
N PRO A 271 20.33 12.24 4.26
CA PRO A 271 19.76 11.08 4.92
C PRO A 271 18.27 10.90 4.59
N LEU A 272 17.90 9.68 4.19
CA LEU A 272 16.52 9.27 3.96
C LEU A 272 16.02 8.45 5.15
N VAL A 273 14.76 8.66 5.54
CA VAL A 273 14.11 7.94 6.65
C VAL A 273 12.87 7.19 6.15
N GLU A 274 12.69 5.95 6.58
CA GLU A 274 11.52 5.13 6.23
C GLU A 274 10.26 5.58 7.00
N TYR A 275 9.30 6.18 6.31
CA TYR A 275 8.00 6.58 6.84
C TYR A 275 7.21 5.37 7.34
N LEU A 276 6.78 5.46 8.61
CA LEU A 276 5.94 4.46 9.24
C LEU A 276 4.49 4.58 8.74
N ILE A 277 3.92 3.44 8.38
CA ILE A 277 2.55 3.20 7.94
C ILE A 277 1.57 3.56 9.08
N PRO A 278 0.66 4.52 8.86
CA PRO A 278 -0.48 4.79 9.73
C PRO A 278 -1.26 3.52 10.11
N GLY A 279 -1.50 3.31 11.40
CA GLY A 279 -2.33 2.20 11.90
C GLY A 279 -1.69 0.79 11.88
N LYS A 280 -0.49 0.60 11.31
CA LYS A 280 0.22 -0.69 11.40
C LYS A 280 0.77 -0.88 12.82
N HIS A 281 0.54 -2.04 13.44
CA HIS A 281 1.28 -2.43 14.64
C HIS A 281 2.73 -2.75 14.27
N TYR A 282 3.68 -2.02 14.84
CA TYR A 282 5.11 -2.28 14.69
C TYR A 282 5.64 -3.07 15.88
N SER A 283 6.41 -4.10 15.58
CA SER A 283 7.18 -4.82 16.59
C SER A 283 8.22 -3.89 17.22
N LEU A 284 8.65 -4.26 18.43
CA LEU A 284 9.74 -3.60 19.14
C LEU A 284 11.01 -3.47 18.28
N GLU A 285 11.27 -4.49 17.48
CA GLU A 285 12.43 -4.57 16.60
C GLU A 285 12.35 -3.53 15.47
N GLU A 286 11.20 -3.41 14.81
CA GLU A 286 10.97 -2.40 13.76
C GLU A 286 11.09 -0.96 14.32
N LEU A 287 10.58 -0.71 15.54
CA LEU A 287 10.76 0.58 16.22
C LEU A 287 12.24 0.88 16.50
N CYS A 288 12.99 -0.11 17.00
CA CYS A 288 14.44 0.04 17.26
C CYS A 288 15.26 0.25 15.98
N GLN A 289 14.82 -0.28 14.84
CA GLN A 289 15.49 -0.07 13.55
C GLN A 289 15.31 1.38 13.05
N SER A 290 14.13 1.97 13.27
CA SER A 290 13.84 3.36 12.86
C SER A 290 14.68 4.42 13.59
N VAL A 291 15.11 4.11 14.82
CA VAL A 291 15.99 4.95 15.63
C VAL A 291 17.01 4.03 16.29
N PRO A 292 18.18 3.77 15.69
CA PRO A 292 19.13 2.76 16.21
C PRO A 292 19.88 3.22 17.47
N HIS A 293 20.00 4.53 17.68
CA HIS A 293 20.77 5.12 18.79
C HIS A 293 20.01 6.23 19.50
N LEU A 294 20.19 6.30 20.82
CA LEU A 294 19.67 7.34 21.70
C LEU A 294 20.82 8.11 22.36
N LEU A 295 20.54 9.33 22.78
CA LEU A 295 21.44 10.14 23.59
C LEU A 295 21.25 9.79 25.07
N ASP A 296 22.33 9.47 25.77
CA ASP A 296 22.32 9.25 27.21
C ASP A 296 22.08 10.60 27.94
N PRO A 297 21.22 10.66 28.97
CA PRO A 297 21.02 11.88 29.75
C PRO A 297 22.23 12.24 30.62
N ASN A 298 23.06 11.27 30.99
CA ASN A 298 24.15 11.39 31.96
C ASN A 298 25.56 11.36 31.34
N SER A 299 25.68 11.10 30.04
CA SER A 299 26.96 11.06 29.33
C SER A 299 26.83 11.67 27.93
N GLU A 300 27.98 11.90 27.27
CA GLU A 300 28.03 12.26 25.85
C GLU A 300 27.98 11.02 24.94
N GLU A 301 27.87 9.82 25.52
CA GLU A 301 27.81 8.57 24.77
C GLU A 301 26.39 8.32 24.22
N THR A 302 26.33 7.42 23.24
CA THR A 302 25.07 6.96 22.66
C THR A 302 24.70 5.57 23.18
N LEU A 303 23.41 5.34 23.39
CA LEU A 303 22.85 4.06 23.81
C LEU A 303 22.19 3.38 22.61
N GLU A 304 22.33 2.07 22.47
CA GLU A 304 21.58 1.34 21.43
C GLU A 304 20.10 1.24 21.84
N THR A 305 19.18 1.61 20.96
CA THR A 305 17.74 1.66 21.27
C THR A 305 17.16 0.32 21.71
N LYS A 306 17.71 -0.81 21.21
CA LYS A 306 17.33 -2.17 21.63
C LYS A 306 17.55 -2.41 23.14
N THR A 307 18.37 -1.60 23.81
CA THR A 307 18.60 -1.69 25.26
C THR A 307 17.44 -1.15 26.08
N LEU A 308 16.55 -0.34 25.49
CA LEU A 308 15.41 0.28 26.18
C LEU A 308 14.53 -0.73 26.93
N TRP A 309 14.36 -1.93 26.38
CA TRP A 309 13.53 -2.99 26.95
C TRP A 309 14.32 -4.13 27.59
N GLN A 310 15.62 -3.92 27.86
CA GLN A 310 16.43 -4.88 28.60
C GLN A 310 16.23 -4.72 30.11
N ASP A 311 16.93 -5.54 30.90
CA ASP A 311 17.01 -5.44 32.37
C ASP A 311 15.66 -5.50 33.11
N GLY A 312 14.68 -6.17 32.53
CA GLY A 312 13.36 -6.36 33.16
C GLY A 312 12.37 -5.23 32.93
N VAL A 313 12.69 -4.27 32.04
CA VAL A 313 11.76 -3.21 31.63
C VAL A 313 10.48 -3.81 31.05
N LYS A 314 9.34 -3.37 31.59
CA LYS A 314 7.99 -3.79 31.23
C LYS A 314 7.27 -2.80 30.34
N ALA A 315 7.67 -1.52 30.36
CA ALA A 315 7.10 -0.51 29.49
C ALA A 315 8.09 0.63 29.20
N VAL A 316 7.89 1.30 28.07
CA VAL A 316 8.64 2.48 27.64
C VAL A 316 7.66 3.57 27.22
N GLY A 317 7.89 4.78 27.73
CA GLY A 317 7.13 5.98 27.39
C GLY A 317 7.85 6.84 26.36
N PHE A 318 7.21 7.14 25.23
CA PHE A 318 7.67 8.11 24.26
C PHE A 318 7.09 9.48 24.60
N TYR A 319 7.95 10.40 25.00
CA TYR A 319 7.58 11.74 25.44
C TYR A 319 7.87 12.76 24.34
N PHE A 320 6.83 13.17 23.63
CA PHE A 320 6.87 14.19 22.59
C PHE A 320 6.74 15.58 23.20
N SER A 321 7.77 16.40 23.04
CA SER A 321 7.84 17.73 23.66
C SER A 321 8.74 18.68 22.87
N ALA A 322 8.73 19.97 23.19
CA ALA A 322 9.64 20.95 22.60
C ALA A 322 9.96 22.12 23.53
N HIS A 323 11.17 22.65 23.40
CA HIS A 323 11.63 23.83 24.12
C HIS A 323 10.75 25.04 23.83
N TRP A 324 10.40 25.29 22.56
CA TRP A 324 9.59 26.45 22.16
C TRP A 324 8.15 26.40 22.68
N CYS A 325 7.66 25.23 23.12
CA CYS A 325 6.27 25.01 23.48
C CYS A 325 5.98 25.32 24.97
N PRO A 326 5.16 26.33 25.31
CA PRO A 326 4.85 26.68 26.70
C PRO A 326 4.23 25.57 27.56
N PRO A 327 3.16 24.85 27.13
CA PRO A 327 2.59 23.76 27.94
C PRO A 327 3.58 22.60 28.13
N CYS A 328 4.51 22.39 27.19
CA CYS A 328 5.61 21.44 27.33
C CYS A 328 6.52 21.83 28.51
N ARG A 329 7.01 23.07 28.52
CA ARG A 329 7.87 23.60 29.60
C ARG A 329 7.22 23.56 30.98
N GLN A 330 5.88 23.61 31.05
CA GLN A 330 5.14 23.44 32.31
C GLN A 330 5.02 21.98 32.75
N PHE A 331 4.84 21.04 31.82
CA PHE A 331 4.63 19.63 32.13
C PHE A 331 5.94 18.86 32.41
N THR A 332 7.03 19.19 31.71
CA THR A 332 8.31 18.46 31.85
C THR A 332 8.84 18.40 33.28
N PRO A 333 8.88 19.50 34.06
CA PRO A 333 9.37 19.44 35.43
C PRO A 333 8.51 18.53 36.31
N LYS A 334 7.18 18.59 36.17
CA LYS A 334 6.22 17.71 36.87
C LYS A 334 6.48 16.24 36.55
N LEU A 335 6.65 15.91 35.26
CA LEU A 335 6.97 14.55 34.83
C LEU A 335 8.33 14.09 35.39
N GLY A 336 9.34 14.96 35.37
CA GLY A 336 10.67 14.68 35.91
C GLY A 336 10.66 14.39 37.41
N GLU A 337 9.88 15.15 38.19
CA GLU A 337 9.71 14.91 39.63
C GLU A 337 9.00 13.58 39.91
N ILE A 338 7.90 13.30 39.21
CA ILE A 338 7.15 12.05 39.35
C ILE A 338 8.03 10.85 38.96
N TYR A 339 8.78 10.96 37.87
CA TYR A 339 9.71 9.92 37.42
C TYR A 339 10.81 9.64 38.46
N LYS A 340 11.35 10.69 39.10
CA LYS A 340 12.33 10.55 40.20
C LYS A 340 11.70 9.96 41.47
N GLN A 341 10.44 10.25 41.78
CA GLN A 341 9.75 9.68 42.95
C GLN A 341 9.45 8.19 42.76
N ALA A 342 9.21 7.73 41.54
CA ALA A 342 8.99 6.33 41.18
C ALA A 342 10.28 5.48 41.14
N GLN A 343 11.38 5.95 41.74
CA GLN A 343 12.77 5.45 41.61
C GLN A 343 13.01 3.93 41.57
N GLU A 344 12.25 3.13 42.33
CA GLU A 344 12.36 1.66 42.29
C GLU A 344 11.59 1.05 41.09
N ASP A 345 10.43 1.61 40.78
CA ASP A 345 9.55 1.22 39.67
C ASP A 345 10.09 1.71 38.31
N SER A 346 10.85 2.81 38.27
CA SER A 346 11.51 3.32 37.06
C SER A 346 12.63 2.40 36.55
N LYS A 347 13.00 1.35 37.31
CA LYS A 347 13.87 0.28 36.79
C LYS A 347 13.14 -0.57 35.75
N ASN A 348 11.82 -0.71 35.90
CA ASN A 348 10.96 -1.47 35.00
C ASN A 348 10.19 -0.57 34.00
N PHE A 349 10.34 0.75 34.08
CA PHE A 349 9.70 1.70 33.18
C PHE A 349 10.68 2.81 32.77
N ARG A 350 10.89 2.99 31.46
CA ARG A 350 11.79 4.03 30.94
C ARG A 350 11.02 5.08 30.14
N ILE A 351 11.52 6.30 30.10
CA ILE A 351 11.01 7.36 29.21
C ILE A 351 12.05 7.65 28.13
N VAL A 352 11.62 8.01 26.93
CA VAL A 352 12.45 8.49 25.83
C VAL A 352 11.88 9.80 25.33
N PHE A 353 12.69 10.85 25.34
CA PHE A 353 12.33 12.17 24.81
C PHE A 353 12.40 12.17 23.28
N VAL A 354 11.34 12.65 22.64
CA VAL A 354 11.26 12.88 21.20
C VAL A 354 10.98 14.36 20.95
N SER A 355 12.01 15.08 20.50
CA SER A 355 11.94 16.54 20.36
C SER A 355 11.15 17.00 19.13
N SER A 356 10.39 18.09 19.29
CA SER A 356 9.83 18.90 18.19
C SER A 356 10.50 20.27 18.02
N ASP A 357 11.69 20.44 18.60
CA ASP A 357 12.55 21.59 18.36
C ASP A 357 13.09 21.59 16.93
N ARG A 358 13.47 22.77 16.45
CA ARG A 358 13.89 23.01 15.06
C ARG A 358 15.38 23.26 14.92
N ASP A 359 16.08 23.37 16.05
CA ASP A 359 17.49 23.73 16.15
C ASP A 359 18.14 22.97 17.32
N GLU A 360 19.43 22.68 17.16
CA GLU A 360 20.21 21.90 18.13
C GLU A 360 20.38 22.61 19.47
N GLU A 361 20.43 23.94 19.47
CA GLU A 361 20.62 24.73 20.70
C GLU A 361 19.41 24.55 21.63
N SER A 362 18.21 24.83 21.12
CA SER A 362 16.96 24.64 21.86
C SER A 362 16.77 23.19 22.29
N PHE A 363 17.06 22.24 21.40
CA PHE A 363 17.00 20.81 21.72
C PHE A 363 17.93 20.45 22.88
N ASN A 364 19.19 20.88 22.82
CA ASN A 364 20.21 20.54 23.80
C ASN A 364 19.99 21.24 25.14
N GLU A 365 19.53 22.49 25.15
CA GLU A 365 19.18 23.20 26.38
C GLU A 365 18.03 22.50 27.09
N TYR A 366 16.98 22.15 26.34
CA TYR A 366 15.79 21.57 26.92
C TYR A 366 15.98 20.13 27.39
N ARG A 367 16.67 19.28 26.62
CA ARG A 367 16.95 17.90 27.04
C ARG A 367 17.75 17.83 28.34
N LYS A 368 18.62 18.80 28.63
CA LYS A 368 19.43 18.84 29.86
C LYS A 368 18.57 18.94 31.13
N THR A 369 17.32 19.37 30.99
CA THR A 369 16.37 19.43 32.10
C THR A 369 15.72 18.08 32.42
N MET A 370 15.94 17.06 31.59
CA MET A 370 15.25 15.76 31.64
C MET A 370 16.17 14.65 32.17
N PRO A 371 15.67 13.75 33.04
CA PRO A 371 16.47 12.64 33.57
C PRO A 371 16.49 11.39 32.69
N TRP A 372 15.99 11.46 31.45
CA TRP A 372 15.77 10.30 30.57
C TRP A 372 16.41 10.49 29.19
N SER A 373 16.64 9.38 28.49
CA SER A 373 17.28 9.36 27.17
C SER A 373 16.49 10.13 26.12
N ALA A 374 17.17 10.59 25.08
CA ALA A 374 16.56 11.35 24.00
C ALA A 374 16.86 10.74 22.63
N VAL A 375 15.88 10.79 21.73
CA VAL A 375 16.12 10.55 20.31
C VAL A 375 16.95 11.73 19.76
N PRO A 376 18.00 11.47 18.96
CA PRO A 376 18.74 12.54 18.29
C PRO A 376 17.81 13.47 17.51
N LEU A 377 18.14 14.76 17.47
CA LEU A 377 17.35 15.74 16.74
C LEU A 377 17.20 15.31 15.27
N ASN A 378 16.00 15.47 14.70
CA ASN A 378 15.60 15.02 13.35
C ASN A 378 15.47 13.51 13.13
N SER A 379 15.93 12.66 14.06
CA SER A 379 15.72 11.20 13.97
C SER A 379 14.34 10.74 14.48
N GLY A 380 13.59 11.61 15.15
CA GLY A 380 12.29 11.30 15.76
C GLY A 380 11.06 11.53 14.89
N SER A 381 11.23 11.99 13.64
CA SER A 381 10.12 12.35 12.74
C SER A 381 9.19 11.16 12.44
N LEU A 382 9.78 9.97 12.30
CA LEU A 382 9.05 8.72 12.10
C LEU A 382 8.18 8.35 13.30
N LEU A 383 8.72 8.48 14.51
CA LEU A 383 7.98 8.22 15.74
C LEU A 383 6.78 9.17 15.87
N LYS A 384 6.93 10.46 15.54
CA LYS A 384 5.80 11.41 15.56
C LYS A 384 4.67 11.02 14.62
N ALA A 385 5.02 10.60 13.41
CA ALA A 385 4.07 10.13 12.40
C ALA A 385 3.37 8.85 12.87
N TYR A 386 4.13 7.86 13.35
CA TYR A 386 3.61 6.59 13.86
C TYR A 386 2.62 6.76 14.99
N PHE A 387 2.96 7.59 15.96
CA PHE A 387 2.12 7.80 17.11
C PHE A 387 0.94 8.75 16.86
N HIS A 388 0.79 9.27 15.64
CA HIS A 388 -0.21 10.27 15.28
C HIS A 388 -0.24 11.44 16.27
N CYS A 389 0.96 11.90 16.66
CA CYS A 389 1.12 12.95 17.66
C CYS A 389 0.70 14.31 17.07
N SER A 390 -0.59 14.62 17.15
CA SER A 390 -1.19 15.86 16.62
C SER A 390 -0.96 17.09 17.51
N GLY A 391 -0.47 16.89 18.74
CA GLY A 391 -0.18 17.96 19.68
C GLY A 391 0.90 17.57 20.69
N ILE A 392 1.54 18.57 21.29
CA ILE A 392 2.55 18.40 22.35
C ILE A 392 2.19 19.30 23.55
N PRO A 393 2.48 18.89 24.80
CA PRO A 393 3.20 17.67 25.19
C PRO A 393 2.34 16.40 25.10
N SER A 394 2.90 15.32 24.56
CA SER A 394 2.24 14.01 24.48
C SER A 394 3.14 12.93 25.08
N LEU A 395 2.56 12.02 25.87
CA LEU A 395 3.27 10.90 26.49
C LEU A 395 2.52 9.61 26.16
N ILE A 396 3.18 8.73 25.41
CA ILE A 396 2.57 7.51 24.88
C ILE A 396 3.36 6.32 25.41
N ILE A 397 2.66 5.32 25.95
CA ILE A 397 3.29 4.21 26.66
C ILE A 397 3.07 2.91 25.89
N LEU A 398 4.17 2.22 25.60
CA LEU A 398 4.17 0.87 25.05
C LEU A 398 4.70 -0.12 26.10
N SER A 399 4.13 -1.32 26.14
CA SER A 399 4.68 -2.44 26.90
C SER A 399 5.91 -3.05 26.22
N SER A 400 6.61 -3.95 26.91
CA SER A 400 7.80 -4.63 26.40
C SER A 400 7.55 -5.58 25.23
N ASP A 401 6.32 -6.03 25.05
CA ASP A 401 5.87 -6.80 23.87
C ASP A 401 5.36 -5.91 22.73
N GLY A 402 5.50 -4.58 22.85
CA GLY A 402 5.14 -3.61 21.81
C GLY A 402 3.66 -3.20 21.78
N LYS A 403 2.84 -3.67 22.74
CA LYS A 403 1.42 -3.29 22.81
C LYS A 403 1.25 -1.86 23.33
N LEU A 404 0.26 -1.17 22.82
CA LEU A 404 -0.11 0.16 23.28
C LEU A 404 -0.82 0.08 24.63
N LEU A 405 -0.22 0.68 25.66
CA LEU A 405 -0.81 0.77 26.99
C LEU A 405 -1.69 2.02 27.13
N THR A 406 -1.24 3.17 26.63
CA THR A 406 -2.02 4.42 26.63
C THR A 406 -1.42 5.45 25.67
N ARG A 407 -2.26 6.25 25.02
CA ARG A 407 -1.86 7.50 24.32
C ARG A 407 -2.02 8.75 25.18
N ARG A 408 -2.68 8.60 26.35
CA ARG A 408 -3.05 9.69 27.26
C ARG A 408 -2.15 9.75 28.48
N GLY A 409 -0.89 9.34 28.36
CA GLY A 409 0.04 9.26 29.49
C GLY A 409 0.21 10.61 30.21
N ARG A 410 0.04 11.75 29.51
CA ARG A 410 0.02 13.07 30.14
C ARG A 410 -1.12 13.23 31.14
N ASP A 411 -2.31 12.78 30.77
CA ASP A 411 -3.52 12.90 31.58
C ASP A 411 -3.48 11.89 32.73
N ASP A 412 -2.98 10.69 32.47
CA ASP A 412 -2.72 9.65 33.48
C ASP A 412 -1.74 10.17 34.55
N VAL A 413 -0.62 10.78 34.13
CA VAL A 413 0.35 11.42 35.05
C VAL A 413 -0.28 12.62 35.78
N SER A 414 -1.10 13.41 35.07
CA SER A 414 -1.69 14.61 35.65
C SER A 414 -2.72 14.29 36.74
N SER A 415 -3.47 13.21 36.56
CA SER A 415 -4.55 12.77 37.44
C SER A 415 -4.10 11.78 38.52
N LYS A 416 -3.23 10.82 38.21
CA LYS A 416 -2.80 9.73 39.11
C LYS A 416 -1.37 9.88 39.64
N GLY A 417 -0.57 10.78 39.07
CA GLY A 417 0.79 11.04 39.52
C GLY A 417 1.69 9.80 39.45
N VAL A 418 2.33 9.46 40.56
CA VAL A 418 3.25 8.31 40.69
C VAL A 418 2.54 6.97 40.41
N GLU A 419 1.24 6.85 40.72
CA GLU A 419 0.52 5.59 40.52
C GLU A 419 0.39 5.21 39.04
N ALA A 420 0.34 6.18 38.12
CA ALA A 420 0.37 5.89 36.68
C ALA A 420 1.66 5.17 36.28
N LEU A 421 2.81 5.65 36.76
CA LEU A 421 4.11 5.04 36.46
C LEU A 421 4.23 3.65 37.07
N LYS A 422 3.69 3.42 38.27
CA LYS A 422 3.68 2.09 38.90
C LYS A 422 2.90 1.07 38.09
N VAL A 423 1.76 1.47 37.53
CA VAL A 423 0.95 0.61 36.66
C VAL A 423 1.73 0.26 35.39
N TRP A 424 2.36 1.23 34.74
CA TRP A 424 3.19 0.99 33.56
C TRP A 424 4.45 0.16 33.86
N ALA A 425 5.05 0.32 35.04
CA ALA A 425 6.19 -0.49 35.48
C ALA A 425 5.86 -1.98 35.67
N ARG A 426 4.56 -2.33 35.77
CA ARG A 426 4.08 -3.71 35.71
C ARG A 426 3.68 -4.17 34.29
N GLY A 427 3.72 -3.27 33.31
CA GLY A 427 3.28 -3.52 31.94
C GLY A 427 1.76 -3.48 31.76
N GLU A 428 1.04 -2.81 32.67
CA GLU A 428 -0.43 -2.79 32.71
C GLU A 428 -0.98 -1.46 32.17
N LYS A 429 -2.25 -1.46 31.72
CA LYS A 429 -2.98 -0.24 31.33
C LYS A 429 -3.47 0.48 32.59
N VAL A 430 -3.37 1.82 32.63
CA VAL A 430 -4.06 2.60 33.67
C VAL A 430 -5.57 2.46 33.45
N PRO A 431 -6.36 2.02 34.44
CA PRO A 431 -7.79 1.89 34.28
C PRO A 431 -8.40 3.24 33.86
N PRO A 432 -9.28 3.28 32.85
CA PRO A 432 -9.95 4.51 32.50
C PRO A 432 -10.72 5.03 33.72
N PRO A 433 -10.83 6.37 33.89
CA PRO A 433 -11.71 6.91 34.91
C PRO A 433 -13.14 6.41 34.63
N PRO A 434 -13.97 6.24 35.67
CA PRO A 434 -15.37 5.88 35.48
C PRO A 434 -16.03 6.83 34.45
N PRO A 435 -17.01 6.36 33.66
CA PRO A 435 -17.63 7.18 32.61
C PRO A 435 -18.22 8.51 33.07
N GLU A 436 -18.52 8.63 34.36
CA GLU A 436 -19.08 9.82 35.01
C GLU A 436 -18.02 10.90 35.31
N GLU A 437 -16.72 10.57 35.22
CA GLU A 437 -15.59 11.43 35.58
C GLU A 437 -14.70 11.82 34.39
N TYR A 438 -15.00 11.35 33.17
CA TYR A 438 -14.16 11.58 31.98
C TYR A 438 -14.25 13.04 31.46
N GLU A 439 -13.13 13.69 31.14
CA GLU A 439 -13.10 15.09 30.67
C GLU A 439 -12.76 15.21 29.18
N TRP A 440 -13.56 15.97 28.43
CA TRP A 440 -13.29 16.37 27.04
C TRP A 440 -12.76 17.80 26.99
N SER A 441 -11.45 17.96 27.23
CA SER A 441 -10.82 19.26 27.50
C SER A 441 -10.97 20.32 26.39
N SER A 442 -11.28 19.94 25.15
CA SER A 442 -11.47 20.86 24.01
C SER A 442 -12.91 20.92 23.48
N VAL A 443 -13.89 20.38 24.22
CA VAL A 443 -15.28 20.28 23.80
C VAL A 443 -16.17 21.00 24.81
N SER A 444 -17.08 21.83 24.31
CA SER A 444 -18.14 22.45 25.10
C SER A 444 -19.49 21.85 24.76
N CYS A 445 -20.39 21.74 25.74
CA CYS A 445 -21.77 21.36 25.48
C CYS A 445 -22.56 22.56 24.90
N ASP A 446 -23.09 22.45 23.69
CA ASP A 446 -23.90 23.51 23.05
C ASP A 446 -25.25 23.75 23.75
N GLY A 447 -25.75 22.78 24.50
CA GLY A 447 -27.02 22.89 25.23
C GLY A 447 -26.94 23.61 26.58
N CYS A 448 -25.79 23.56 27.26
CA CYS A 448 -25.61 24.20 28.59
C CYS A 448 -24.35 25.05 28.71
N SER A 449 -23.57 25.16 27.63
CA SER A 449 -22.29 25.87 27.56
C SER A 449 -21.22 25.38 28.54
N ALA A 450 -21.40 24.20 29.15
CA ALA A 450 -20.41 23.60 30.03
C ALA A 450 -19.13 23.29 29.23
N ALA A 451 -17.99 23.78 29.71
CA ALA A 451 -16.67 23.56 29.15
C ALA A 451 -15.64 23.45 30.29
N PRO A 452 -14.78 22.41 30.31
CA PRO A 452 -14.81 21.26 29.40
C PRO A 452 -16.02 20.35 29.64
N LEU A 453 -16.45 19.60 28.61
CA LEU A 453 -17.55 18.66 28.73
C LEU A 453 -17.10 17.46 29.58
N ILE A 454 -17.83 17.16 30.66
CA ILE A 454 -17.56 16.03 31.57
C ILE A 454 -18.57 14.90 31.32
N GLY A 455 -18.07 13.68 31.20
CA GLY A 455 -18.81 12.43 31.04
C GLY A 455 -19.03 12.04 29.57
N GLN A 456 -20.20 11.46 29.29
CA GLN A 456 -20.60 11.06 27.94
C GLN A 456 -20.82 12.27 27.02
N ARG A 457 -20.23 12.20 25.83
CA ARG A 457 -20.34 13.20 24.76
C ARG A 457 -21.25 12.68 23.66
N TYR A 458 -22.18 13.50 23.22
CA TYR A 458 -23.08 13.20 22.11
C TYR A 458 -22.88 14.22 20.99
N HIS A 459 -22.62 13.77 19.76
CA HIS A 459 -22.41 14.63 18.61
C HIS A 459 -23.56 14.55 17.63
N CYS A 460 -23.92 15.67 17.01
CA CYS A 460 -24.89 15.71 15.93
C CYS A 460 -24.18 15.73 14.57
N ASP A 461 -24.33 14.68 13.77
CA ASP A 461 -23.70 14.59 12.43
C ASP A 461 -24.34 15.54 11.40
N THR A 462 -25.50 16.13 11.71
CA THR A 462 -26.21 17.06 10.83
C THR A 462 -25.86 18.53 11.11
N CYS A 463 -25.61 18.87 12.37
CA CYS A 463 -25.26 20.23 12.77
C CYS A 463 -23.74 20.39 12.81
N GLY A 464 -23.22 21.45 12.20
CA GLY A 464 -21.78 21.73 12.24
C GLY A 464 -21.30 22.00 13.66
N ASN A 465 -20.40 21.15 14.16
CA ASN A 465 -19.74 21.26 15.48
C ASN A 465 -20.72 21.40 16.65
N TYR A 466 -21.69 20.49 16.74
CA TYR A 466 -22.71 20.51 17.80
C TYR A 466 -22.59 19.29 18.71
N ASP A 467 -22.23 19.54 19.97
CA ASP A 467 -21.95 18.55 21.00
C ASP A 467 -22.80 18.75 22.25
N LEU A 468 -23.36 17.68 22.82
CA LEU A 468 -24.17 17.71 24.02
C LEU A 468 -23.61 16.78 25.12
N CYS A 469 -23.73 17.21 26.37
CA CYS A 469 -23.53 16.33 27.52
C CYS A 469 -24.76 15.43 27.76
N ALA A 470 -24.60 14.34 28.52
CA ALA A 470 -25.69 13.40 28.84
C ALA A 470 -26.96 14.05 29.43
N ALA A 471 -26.82 15.16 30.17
CA ALA A 471 -27.98 15.86 30.71
C ALA A 471 -28.74 16.69 29.65
N CYS A 472 -28.03 17.19 28.64
CA CYS A 472 -28.62 17.94 27.54
C CYS A 472 -29.15 17.04 26.43
N GLU A 473 -28.51 15.90 26.18
CA GLU A 473 -29.02 14.89 25.26
C GLU A 473 -30.45 14.44 25.63
N LYS A 474 -30.70 14.16 26.92
CA LYS A 474 -32.03 13.78 27.43
C LYS A 474 -33.13 14.82 27.20
N LYS A 475 -32.77 16.08 26.95
CA LYS A 475 -33.74 17.15 26.64
C LYS A 475 -34.21 17.12 25.19
N GLY A 476 -33.55 16.33 24.34
CA GLY A 476 -33.84 16.19 22.93
C GLY A 476 -33.15 17.25 22.08
N HIS A 477 -32.77 16.84 20.88
CA HIS A 477 -32.29 17.67 19.77
C HIS A 477 -32.99 17.19 18.49
N ASP A 478 -33.25 18.09 17.54
CA ASP A 478 -34.08 17.81 16.36
C ASP A 478 -33.45 16.78 15.39
N HIS A 479 -32.14 16.54 15.50
CA HIS A 479 -31.41 15.57 14.69
C HIS A 479 -30.90 14.40 15.52
N PRO A 480 -30.67 13.22 14.91
CA PRO A 480 -30.05 12.08 15.58
C PRO A 480 -28.70 12.45 16.19
N LEU A 481 -28.52 12.09 17.47
CA LEU A 481 -27.27 12.26 18.19
C LEU A 481 -26.53 10.93 18.27
N LYS A 482 -25.23 10.95 17.96
CA LYS A 482 -24.33 9.81 18.11
C LYS A 482 -23.57 9.93 19.42
N LEU A 483 -23.62 8.89 20.26
CA LEU A 483 -22.72 8.79 21.40
C LEU A 483 -21.29 8.67 20.88
N ILE A 484 -20.44 9.63 21.21
CA ILE A 484 -19.03 9.58 20.90
C ILE A 484 -18.38 8.65 21.93
N PRO A 485 -17.82 7.51 21.50
CA PRO A 485 -17.12 6.61 22.41
C PRO A 485 -16.00 7.38 23.09
N GLN A 486 -15.74 7.05 24.35
CA GLN A 486 -14.54 7.60 24.97
C GLN A 486 -13.33 7.13 24.15
N PRO A 487 -12.24 7.91 24.05
CA PRO A 487 -11.07 7.59 23.21
C PRO A 487 -10.32 6.29 23.55
N ASN A 488 -10.91 5.40 24.35
CA ASN A 488 -10.37 4.13 24.82
C ASN A 488 -11.19 2.89 24.40
N ASP A 489 -12.32 3.03 23.71
CA ASP A 489 -13.21 1.90 23.42
C ASP A 489 -13.04 1.26 22.02
N GLU A 490 -12.29 1.88 21.12
CA GLU A 490 -12.08 1.37 19.75
C GLU A 490 -10.61 1.53 19.38
N ASP A 491 -9.83 0.44 19.47
CA ASP A 491 -8.56 0.17 18.74
C ASP A 491 -7.88 -1.06 19.38
N ASP A 492 -8.57 -2.21 19.36
CA ASP A 492 -7.97 -3.54 19.61
C ASP A 492 -7.47 -4.15 18.29
#